data_AF-A0A556QRF1-F1
#
_entry.id   AF-A0A556QRF1-F1
#
_cell.length_a   1.000
_cell.length_b   1.000
_cell.length_c   1.000
_cell.angle_alpha   90.00
_cell.angle_beta   90.00
_cell.angle_gamma   90.00
#
_symmetry.space_group_name_H-M   'P 1'
#
loop_
_entity.id
_entity.type
_entity.pdbx_description
1 polymer ?
#
loop_
_entity_poly.entity_id
_entity_poly.type
_entity_poly.pdbx_seq_one_letter_code
_entity_poly.pdbx_strand_id
1 'polypeptide(L)'
;MRFRFLPLCLCALATLLFVAGCGRYDSSPFTAEIDESNYRRGKDLLRQGRNQEALAAFLKVVEKRGDDAPESHLEIGILYQQHIKDPIAAIYHYRKFRELKRNSPQSDLVRQRIDAATREFARTLPAQPLDNQMERLDLLEKVDQLQRENIQLKDQLIGVRTQAINTPRPSSVVAAADPDQLAPLAVSTAESPIAVPDPEPAAVVEQPAVVPSVAVNRPTPVATPPPAVSGRRYVVAKGDSLYAIAKRHYGTANNARVQAILNANRAVLPNAGALQPGMTLIIP
;
A
#
# COMPACT_ATOMS: atom_id res chain seq x y z
N MET A 1 -50.06 40.48 -21.83
CA MET A 1 -48.74 40.61 -21.16
C MET A 1 -48.60 39.60 -20.01
N ARG A 2 -48.55 38.28 -20.28
CA ARG A 2 -48.54 37.24 -19.19
C ARG A 2 -47.48 36.14 -19.34
N PHE A 3 -46.48 36.30 -20.21
CA PHE A 3 -45.45 35.26 -20.44
C PHE A 3 -44.00 35.69 -20.16
N ARG A 4 -43.76 36.90 -19.65
CA ARG A 4 -42.39 37.41 -19.38
C ARG A 4 -41.83 37.08 -17.99
N PHE A 5 -42.66 36.62 -17.05
CA PHE A 5 -42.23 36.32 -15.68
C PHE A 5 -41.94 34.82 -15.43
N LEU A 6 -42.40 33.95 -16.32
CA LEU A 6 -42.14 32.50 -16.26
C LEU A 6 -40.65 32.13 -16.36
N PRO A 7 -39.83 32.72 -17.26
CA PRO A 7 -38.40 32.39 -17.32
C PRO A 7 -37.63 32.97 -16.13
N LEU A 8 -38.12 34.06 -15.52
CA LEU A 8 -37.48 34.68 -14.36
C LEU A 8 -37.65 33.81 -13.08
N CYS A 9 -38.81 33.18 -12.92
CA CYS A 9 -39.05 32.21 -11.84
C CYS A 9 -38.25 30.91 -12.02
N LEU A 10 -38.06 30.46 -13.27
CA LEU A 10 -37.26 29.27 -13.58
C LEU A 10 -35.77 29.47 -13.31
N CYS A 11 -35.23 30.65 -13.62
CA CYS A 11 -33.86 31.01 -13.26
C CYS A 11 -33.67 31.16 -11.75
N ALA A 12 -34.67 31.69 -11.02
CA ALA A 12 -34.61 31.80 -9.56
C ALA A 12 -34.70 30.44 -8.84
N LEU A 13 -35.43 29.48 -9.41
CA LEU A 13 -35.48 28.10 -8.89
C LEU A 13 -34.17 27.34 -9.17
N ALA A 14 -33.55 27.59 -10.32
CA ALA A 14 -32.27 26.98 -10.70
C ALA A 14 -31.10 27.51 -9.85
N THR A 15 -31.10 28.79 -9.47
CA THR A 15 -30.10 29.34 -8.54
C THR A 15 -30.30 28.84 -7.11
N LEU A 16 -31.54 28.56 -6.69
CA LEU A 16 -31.82 27.95 -5.38
C LEU A 16 -31.31 26.49 -5.30
N LEU A 17 -31.39 25.74 -6.40
CA LEU A 17 -30.87 24.36 -6.49
C LEU A 17 -29.34 24.28 -6.51
N PHE A 18 -28.66 25.33 -6.98
CA PHE A 18 -27.19 25.37 -7.01
C PHE A 18 -26.56 25.63 -5.63
N VAL A 19 -27.28 26.26 -4.70
CA VAL A 19 -26.79 26.51 -3.32
C VAL A 19 -26.96 25.27 -2.42
N ALA A 20 -27.85 24.33 -2.78
CA ALA A 20 -28.05 23.08 -2.04
C ALA A 20 -27.00 21.99 -2.34
N GLY A 21 -26.08 22.23 -3.29
CA GLY A 21 -25.06 21.27 -3.71
C GLY A 21 -23.73 21.33 -2.93
N CYS A 22 -23.51 22.38 -2.13
CA CYS A 22 -22.34 22.47 -1.25
C CYS A 22 -22.68 21.89 0.12
N GLY A 23 -22.89 20.58 0.18
CA GLY A 23 -22.75 19.81 1.42
C GLY A 23 -21.30 19.84 1.88
N ARG A 24 -20.83 21.00 2.37
CA ARG A 24 -19.65 21.05 3.22
C ARG A 24 -19.98 20.16 4.41
N TYR A 25 -19.24 19.06 4.54
CA TYR A 25 -19.24 18.24 5.74
C TYR A 25 -19.01 19.17 6.93
N ASP A 26 -20.06 19.43 7.71
CA ASP A 26 -19.99 20.12 9.00
C ASP A 26 -19.33 19.16 10.02
N SER A 27 -18.07 18.80 9.79
CA SER A 27 -17.21 18.32 10.85
C SER A 27 -16.85 19.54 11.69
N SER A 28 -17.77 19.97 12.56
CA SER A 28 -17.55 21.12 13.45
C SER A 28 -16.26 20.89 14.25
N PRO A 29 -15.17 21.62 13.96
CA PRO A 29 -13.87 21.38 14.58
C PRO A 29 -13.84 21.78 16.07
N PHE A 30 -14.97 22.23 16.62
CA PHE A 30 -15.07 22.80 17.96
C PHE A 30 -15.56 21.82 19.04
N THR A 31 -16.12 20.67 18.67
CA THR A 31 -16.57 19.68 19.67
C THR A 31 -15.51 18.60 19.86
N ALA A 32 -15.14 18.35 21.12
CA ALA A 32 -14.25 17.24 21.43
C ALA A 32 -14.93 15.92 21.04
N GLU A 33 -14.14 14.99 20.48
CA GLU A 33 -14.63 13.70 20.01
C GLU A 33 -15.42 12.93 21.08
N ILE A 34 -14.95 13.03 22.32
CA ILE A 34 -15.53 12.38 23.48
C ILE A 34 -16.94 12.87 23.83
N ASP A 35 -17.29 14.09 23.41
CA ASP A 35 -18.60 14.70 23.69
C ASP A 35 -19.65 14.30 22.65
N GLU A 36 -19.23 13.69 21.54
CA GLU A 36 -20.15 13.24 20.51
C GLU A 36 -21.12 12.18 21.04
N SER A 37 -22.38 12.32 20.63
CA SER A 37 -23.46 11.41 21.05
C SER A 37 -23.13 9.95 20.73
N ASN A 38 -22.58 9.69 19.54
CA ASN A 38 -22.19 8.35 19.11
C ASN A 38 -21.01 7.79 19.92
N TYR A 39 -20.04 8.62 20.30
CA TYR A 39 -18.91 8.19 21.13
C TYR A 39 -19.38 7.78 22.53
N ARG A 40 -20.20 8.62 23.18
CA ARG A 40 -20.79 8.33 24.50
C ARG A 40 -21.65 7.07 24.47
N ARG A 41 -22.50 6.95 23.44
CA ARG A 41 -23.28 5.73 23.19
C ARG A 41 -22.39 4.49 23.05
N GLY A 42 -21.28 4.59 22.33
CA GLY A 42 -20.30 3.50 22.20
C GLY A 42 -19.76 3.06 23.56
N LYS A 43 -19.35 4.01 24.42
CA LYS A 43 -18.89 3.71 25.78
C LYS A 43 -19.97 3.07 26.65
N ASP A 44 -21.22 3.51 26.54
CA ASP A 44 -22.34 2.90 27.29
C ASP A 44 -22.62 1.47 26.82
N LEU A 45 -22.53 1.22 25.52
CA LEU A 45 -22.69 -0.13 24.95
C LEU A 45 -21.56 -1.08 25.38
N LEU A 46 -20.32 -0.58 25.51
CA LEU A 46 -19.20 -1.35 26.08
C LEU A 46 -19.48 -1.76 27.53
N ARG A 47 -20.01 -0.86 28.36
CA ARG A 47 -20.39 -1.17 29.75
C ARG A 47 -21.49 -2.24 29.83
N GLN A 48 -22.33 -2.33 28.81
CA GLN A 48 -23.38 -3.34 28.67
C GLN A 48 -22.86 -4.66 28.04
N GLY A 49 -21.58 -4.72 27.65
CA GLY A 49 -21.00 -5.88 26.94
C GLY A 49 -21.45 -6.02 25.48
N ARG A 50 -22.15 -5.02 24.93
CA ARG A 50 -22.70 -5.02 23.56
C ARG A 50 -21.63 -4.58 22.56
N ASN A 51 -20.58 -5.39 22.40
CA ASN A 51 -19.35 -5.05 21.68
C ASN A 51 -19.57 -4.70 20.20
N GLN A 52 -20.45 -5.42 19.51
CA GLN A 52 -20.74 -5.17 18.08
C GLN A 52 -21.45 -3.83 17.87
N GLU A 53 -22.39 -3.47 18.76
CA GLU A 53 -23.10 -2.20 18.67
C GLU A 53 -22.21 -1.03 19.10
N ALA A 54 -21.34 -1.25 20.08
CA ALA A 54 -20.31 -0.29 20.46
C ALA A 54 -19.39 0.01 19.27
N LEU A 55 -18.92 -1.02 18.57
CA LEU A 55 -18.12 -0.87 17.35
C LEU A 55 -18.85 -0.01 16.31
N ALA A 56 -20.11 -0.32 16.02
CA ALA A 56 -20.90 0.45 15.06
C ALA A 56 -21.08 1.92 15.49
N ALA A 57 -21.22 2.18 16.79
CA ALA A 57 -21.32 3.54 17.31
C ALA A 57 -20.00 4.32 17.13
N PHE A 58 -18.85 3.72 17.41
CA PHE A 58 -17.55 4.37 17.18
C PHE A 58 -17.25 4.57 15.69
N LEU A 59 -17.59 3.62 14.82
CA LEU A 59 -17.40 3.78 13.37
C LEU A 59 -18.20 4.96 12.81
N LYS A 60 -19.41 5.22 13.33
CA LYS A 60 -20.19 6.41 12.96
C LYS A 60 -19.49 7.73 13.34
N VAL A 61 -18.69 7.73 14.40
CA VAL A 61 -17.88 8.91 14.77
C VAL A 61 -16.78 9.12 13.73
N VAL A 62 -16.07 8.05 13.36
CA VAL A 62 -15.01 8.08 12.34
C VAL A 62 -15.55 8.55 10.99
N GLU A 63 -16.70 8.03 10.57
CA GLU A 63 -17.37 8.39 9.31
C GLU A 63 -17.76 9.88 9.30
N LYS A 64 -18.32 10.38 10.40
CA LYS A 64 -18.73 11.79 10.50
C LYS A 64 -17.54 12.75 10.49
N ARG A 65 -16.41 12.35 11.08
CA ARG A 65 -15.18 13.17 11.16
C ARG A 65 -14.24 13.02 9.97
N GLY A 66 -14.52 12.13 9.04
CA GLY A 66 -13.64 11.88 7.88
C GLY A 66 -12.26 11.37 8.30
N ASP A 67 -12.23 10.33 9.12
CA ASP A 67 -11.03 9.69 9.67
C ASP A 67 -10.23 10.50 10.71
N ASP A 68 -10.64 11.72 11.08
CA ASP A 68 -10.01 12.52 12.15
C ASP A 68 -10.64 12.24 13.53
N ALA A 69 -10.64 10.97 13.94
CA ALA A 69 -11.30 10.48 15.16
C ALA A 69 -10.37 9.59 15.99
N PRO A 70 -9.29 10.15 16.58
CA PRO A 70 -8.28 9.34 17.26
C PRO A 70 -8.88 8.47 18.36
N GLU A 71 -9.71 9.00 19.27
CA GLU A 71 -10.20 8.20 20.41
C GLU A 71 -11.09 7.04 19.97
N SER A 72 -11.90 7.23 18.92
CA SER A 72 -12.71 6.18 18.32
C SER A 72 -11.82 5.14 17.66
N HIS A 73 -10.77 5.54 16.93
CA HIS A 73 -9.78 4.58 16.41
C HIS A 73 -9.15 3.75 17.54
N LEU A 74 -8.84 4.35 18.69
CA LEU A 74 -8.31 3.61 19.84
C LEU A 74 -9.32 2.57 20.37
N GLU A 75 -10.55 2.98 20.64
CA GLU A 75 -11.61 2.09 21.16
C GLU A 75 -11.95 0.97 20.16
N ILE A 76 -12.02 1.29 18.86
CA ILE A 76 -12.24 0.32 17.79
C ILE A 76 -11.09 -0.70 17.73
N GLY A 77 -9.85 -0.24 17.82
CA GLY A 77 -8.68 -1.12 17.84
C GLY A 77 -8.71 -2.10 19.01
N ILE A 78 -9.12 -1.62 20.19
CA ILE A 78 -9.27 -2.46 21.39
C ILE A 78 -10.37 -3.51 21.19
N LEU A 79 -11.52 -3.11 20.63
CA LEU A 79 -12.63 -4.02 20.31
C LEU A 79 -12.21 -5.12 19.33
N TYR A 80 -11.49 -4.76 18.26
CA TYR A 80 -11.00 -5.74 17.29
C TYR A 80 -10.02 -6.73 17.91
N GLN A 81 -9.11 -6.24 18.77
CA GLN A 81 -8.12 -7.08 19.43
C GLN A 81 -8.75 -8.03 20.46
N GLN A 82 -9.63 -7.53 21.33
CA GLN A 82 -10.10 -8.29 22.50
C GLN A 82 -11.33 -9.14 22.23
N HIS A 83 -12.30 -8.61 21.46
CA HIS A 83 -13.61 -9.24 21.31
C HIS A 83 -13.78 -9.93 19.97
N ILE A 84 -13.35 -9.29 18.88
CA ILE A 84 -13.51 -9.83 17.52
C ILE A 84 -12.35 -10.78 17.16
N LYS A 85 -11.20 -10.60 17.82
CA LYS A 85 -9.96 -11.36 17.58
C LYS A 85 -9.45 -11.22 16.15
N ASP A 86 -9.58 -10.01 15.60
CA ASP A 86 -8.96 -9.62 14.34
C ASP A 86 -7.74 -8.72 14.62
N PRO A 87 -6.53 -9.30 14.71
CA PRO A 87 -5.33 -8.52 15.01
C PRO A 87 -4.96 -7.57 13.86
N ILE A 88 -5.36 -7.85 12.61
CA ILE A 88 -5.00 -7.00 11.45
C ILE A 88 -5.81 -5.71 11.51
N ALA A 89 -7.14 -5.82 11.68
CA ALA A 89 -8.00 -4.66 11.86
C ALA A 89 -7.57 -3.82 13.08
N ALA A 90 -7.22 -4.48 14.20
CA ALA A 90 -6.72 -3.80 15.37
C ALA A 90 -5.44 -2.97 15.08
N ILE A 91 -4.45 -3.56 14.40
CA ILE A 91 -3.21 -2.87 14.01
C ILE A 91 -3.51 -1.64 13.15
N TYR A 92 -4.44 -1.74 12.20
CA TYR A 92 -4.84 -0.61 11.35
C TYR A 92 -5.34 0.58 12.18
N HIS A 93 -6.33 0.36 13.06
CA HIS A 93 -6.90 1.45 13.85
C HIS A 93 -5.88 2.03 14.85
N TYR A 94 -5.00 1.21 15.42
CA TYR A 94 -3.91 1.69 16.27
C TYR A 94 -2.88 2.54 15.52
N ARG A 95 -2.55 2.17 14.27
CA ARG A 95 -1.67 3.00 13.43
C ARG A 95 -2.31 4.34 13.12
N LYS A 96 -3.60 4.35 12.79
CA LYS A 96 -4.36 5.58 12.53
C LYS A 96 -4.39 6.50 13.75
N PHE A 97 -4.60 5.95 14.96
CA PHE A 97 -4.47 6.73 16.19
C PHE A 97 -3.10 7.43 16.31
N ARG A 98 -2.01 6.71 16.02
CA ARG A 98 -0.64 7.27 16.12
C ARG A 98 -0.32 8.29 15.03
N GLU A 99 -0.93 8.16 13.85
CA GLU A 99 -0.83 9.17 12.79
C GLU A 99 -1.45 10.49 13.24
N LEU A 100 -2.62 10.43 13.87
CA LEU A 100 -3.35 11.61 14.37
C LEU A 100 -2.70 12.19 15.65
N LYS A 101 -2.24 11.32 16.57
CA LYS A 101 -1.65 11.71 17.86
C LYS A 101 -0.21 11.21 18.02
N ARG A 102 0.71 11.85 17.29
CA ARG A 102 2.13 11.46 17.25
C ARG A 102 2.83 11.51 18.63
N ASN A 103 2.50 12.48 19.48
CA ASN A 103 3.16 12.74 20.77
C ASN A 103 2.21 12.70 21.98
N SER A 104 1.21 11.80 21.99
CA SER A 104 0.31 11.63 23.15
C SER A 104 0.93 10.69 24.20
N PRO A 105 0.64 10.86 25.51
CA PRO A 105 0.94 9.84 26.54
C PRO A 105 0.39 8.45 26.20
N GLN A 106 -0.72 8.39 25.46
CA GLN A 106 -1.33 7.14 25.01
C GLN A 106 -0.55 6.47 23.87
N SER A 107 0.37 7.18 23.20
CA SER A 107 1.11 6.66 22.06
C SER A 107 1.98 5.45 22.40
N ASP A 108 2.57 5.42 23.58
CA ASP A 108 3.35 4.28 24.08
C ASP A 108 2.45 3.06 24.35
N LEU A 109 1.29 3.28 24.98
CA LEU A 109 0.29 2.23 25.19
C LEU A 109 -0.17 1.65 23.85
N VAL A 110 -0.44 2.49 22.86
CA VAL A 110 -0.86 2.06 21.52
C VAL A 110 0.27 1.31 20.80
N ARG A 111 1.54 1.72 20.97
CA ARG A 111 2.69 0.98 20.45
C ARG A 111 2.74 -0.44 21.02
N GLN A 112 2.62 -0.57 22.34
CA GLN A 112 2.59 -1.87 23.00
C GLN A 112 1.43 -2.74 22.51
N ARG A 113 0.25 -2.14 22.26
CA ARG A 113 -0.90 -2.85 21.71
C ARG A 113 -0.69 -3.32 20.27
N ILE A 114 -0.04 -2.51 19.41
CA ILE A 114 0.37 -2.91 18.06
C ILE A 114 1.33 -4.12 18.14
N ASP A 115 2.32 -4.08 19.01
CA ASP A 115 3.28 -5.18 19.17
C ASP A 115 2.60 -6.46 19.67
N ALA A 116 1.61 -6.32 20.56
CA ALA A 116 0.80 -7.45 21.04
C ALA A 116 -0.07 -8.04 19.92
N ALA A 117 -0.81 -7.21 19.18
CA ALA A 117 -1.64 -7.65 18.06
C ALA A 117 -0.78 -8.27 16.94
N THR A 118 0.41 -7.72 16.68
CA THR A 118 1.35 -8.27 15.69
C THR A 118 1.83 -9.67 16.09
N ARG A 119 2.15 -9.89 17.37
CA ARG A 119 2.50 -11.22 17.88
C ARG A 119 1.33 -12.19 17.82
N GLU A 120 0.12 -11.73 18.10
CA GLU A 120 -1.09 -12.53 17.98
C GLU A 120 -1.35 -12.97 16.53
N PHE A 121 -1.22 -12.04 15.58
CA PHE A 121 -1.27 -12.36 14.16
C PHE A 121 -0.17 -13.35 13.76
N ALA A 122 1.07 -13.16 14.20
CA ALA A 122 2.17 -14.09 13.88
C ALA A 122 1.90 -15.52 14.37
N ARG A 123 1.09 -15.72 15.42
CA ARG A 123 0.70 -17.04 15.92
C ARG A 123 -0.36 -17.73 15.07
N THR A 124 -1.17 -16.97 14.31
CA THR A 124 -2.20 -17.55 13.42
C THR A 124 -1.61 -18.00 12.09
N LEU A 125 -0.40 -17.55 11.76
CA LEU A 125 0.29 -18.00 10.56
C LEU A 125 0.61 -19.49 10.70
N PRO A 126 0.27 -20.32 9.70
CA PRO A 126 0.64 -21.72 9.70
C PRO A 126 2.15 -21.80 9.83
N ALA A 127 2.59 -22.58 10.81
CA ALA A 127 3.99 -22.84 11.01
C ALA A 127 4.55 -23.44 9.71
N GLN A 128 5.41 -22.70 9.01
CA GLN A 128 6.53 -23.31 8.30
C GLN A 128 7.76 -23.07 9.20
N PRO A 129 7.97 -23.86 10.26
CA PRO A 129 8.71 -23.37 11.42
C PRO A 129 10.14 -23.90 11.53
N LEU A 130 10.69 -24.65 10.56
CA LEU A 130 12.06 -25.15 10.67
C LEU A 130 12.97 -24.52 9.62
N ASP A 131 12.60 -24.58 8.35
CA ASP A 131 13.42 -24.00 7.27
C ASP A 131 13.56 -22.48 7.40
N ASN A 132 12.46 -21.75 7.62
CA ASN A 132 12.50 -20.29 7.80
C ASN A 132 13.10 -19.86 9.15
N GLN A 133 13.13 -20.72 10.17
CA GLN A 133 13.76 -20.37 11.46
C GLN A 133 15.27 -20.52 11.39
N MET A 134 15.77 -21.57 10.74
CA MET A 134 17.20 -21.73 10.47
C MET A 134 17.72 -20.64 9.54
N GLU A 135 17.00 -20.35 8.45
CA GLU A 135 17.36 -19.25 7.54
C GLU A 135 17.36 -17.90 8.28
N ARG A 136 16.44 -17.68 9.22
CA ARG A 136 16.43 -16.47 10.05
C ARG A 136 17.60 -16.40 11.02
N LEU A 137 17.99 -17.52 11.63
CA LEU A 137 19.16 -17.58 12.51
C LEU A 137 20.45 -17.30 11.73
N ASP A 138 20.61 -17.94 10.57
CA ASP A 138 21.73 -17.69 9.66
C ASP A 138 21.75 -16.23 9.19
N LEU A 139 20.59 -15.67 8.84
CA LEU A 139 20.47 -14.26 8.46
C LEU A 139 20.87 -13.31 9.61
N LEU A 140 20.48 -13.62 10.85
CA LEU A 140 20.85 -12.82 12.02
C LEU A 140 22.36 -12.89 12.30
N GLU A 141 22.96 -14.07 12.18
CA GLU A 141 24.41 -14.25 12.29
C GLU A 141 25.15 -13.47 11.19
N LYS A 142 24.62 -13.49 9.96
CA LYS A 142 25.13 -12.70 8.84
C LYS A 142 25.09 -11.19 9.11
N VAL A 143 23.99 -10.69 9.69
CA VAL A 143 23.85 -9.27 10.05
C VAL A 143 24.90 -8.88 11.08
N ASP A 144 25.09 -9.69 12.11
CA ASP A 144 26.09 -9.44 13.16
C ASP A 144 27.52 -9.49 12.59
N GLN A 145 27.81 -10.45 11.71
CA GLN A 145 29.07 -10.50 10.97
C GLN A 145 29.29 -9.22 10.13
N LEU A 146 28.31 -8.83 9.31
CA LEU A 146 28.42 -7.65 8.46
C LEU A 146 28.57 -6.37 9.27
N GLN A 147 27.93 -6.28 10.44
CA GLN A 147 28.12 -5.15 11.35
C GLN A 147 29.54 -5.08 11.90
N ARG A 148 30.12 -6.21 12.32
CA ARG A 148 31.53 -6.27 12.74
C ARG A 148 32.47 -5.86 11.62
N GLU A 149 32.26 -6.39 10.42
CA GLU A 149 33.06 -6.02 9.24
C GLU A 149 32.92 -4.54 8.90
N ASN A 150 31.72 -3.98 9.00
CA ASN A 150 31.49 -2.56 8.75
C ASN A 150 32.24 -1.68 9.76
N ILE A 151 32.24 -2.08 11.03
CA ILE A 151 33.02 -1.41 12.09
C ILE A 151 34.51 -1.50 11.76
N GLN A 152 35.01 -2.70 11.45
CA GLN A 152 36.41 -2.92 11.12
C GLN A 152 36.88 -2.11 9.91
N LEU A 153 36.08 -2.07 8.84
CA LEU A 153 36.36 -1.28 7.65
C LEU A 153 36.36 0.23 7.95
N LYS A 154 35.43 0.69 8.80
CA LYS A 154 35.41 2.09 9.25
C LYS A 154 36.68 2.45 10.03
N ASP A 155 37.14 1.57 10.92
CA ASP A 155 38.37 1.79 11.68
C ASP A 155 39.60 1.81 10.76
N GLN A 156 39.65 0.93 9.75
CA GLN A 156 40.70 0.95 8.74
C GLN A 156 40.71 2.25 7.93
N LEU A 157 39.55 2.75 7.52
CA LEU A 157 39.45 4.03 6.81
C LEU A 157 39.93 5.19 7.67
N ILE A 158 39.62 5.18 8.97
CA ILE A 158 40.13 6.18 9.91
C ILE A 158 41.65 6.05 10.05
N GLY A 159 42.19 4.84 10.16
CA GLY A 159 43.63 4.56 10.22
C GLY A 159 44.38 5.04 8.98
N VAL A 160 43.89 4.72 7.79
CA VAL A 160 44.50 5.17 6.51
C VAL A 160 44.39 6.68 6.37
N ARG A 161 43.26 7.28 6.74
CA ARG A 161 43.09 8.73 6.68
C ARG A 161 44.01 9.46 7.67
N THR A 162 44.18 8.94 8.87
CA THR A 162 45.11 9.49 9.86
C THR A 162 46.58 9.31 9.45
N GLN A 163 46.93 8.19 8.82
CA GLN A 163 48.26 8.00 8.22
C GLN A 163 48.53 8.97 7.05
N ALA A 164 47.54 9.20 6.17
CA ALA A 164 47.66 10.16 5.08
C ALA A 164 47.83 11.60 5.58
N ILE A 165 47.28 11.94 6.75
CA ILE A 165 47.44 13.24 7.40
C ILE A 165 48.83 13.37 8.08
N ASN A 166 49.39 12.26 8.60
CA ASN A 166 50.64 12.25 9.36
C ASN A 166 51.90 11.93 8.53
N THR A 167 51.77 11.70 7.22
CA THR A 167 52.92 11.47 6.33
C THR A 167 53.46 12.83 5.86
N PRO A 168 54.66 13.28 6.30
CA PRO A 168 55.25 14.50 5.79
C PRO A 168 55.56 14.33 4.31
N ARG A 169 54.86 15.09 3.47
CA ARG A 169 55.10 15.17 2.03
C ARG A 169 56.55 15.64 1.81
N PRO A 170 57.41 14.92 1.06
CA PRO A 170 58.72 15.47 0.72
C PRO A 170 58.52 16.70 -0.16
N SER A 171 58.95 17.85 0.36
CA SER A 171 59.03 19.12 -0.36
C SER A 171 60.11 19.01 -1.44
N SER A 172 59.71 18.79 -2.69
CA SER A 172 60.52 19.18 -3.85
C SER A 172 59.91 20.43 -4.50
N VAL A 173 60.43 21.58 -4.09
CA VAL A 173 60.88 22.76 -4.87
C VAL A 173 60.97 22.49 -6.40
N VAL A 174 60.69 23.36 -7.39
CA VAL A 174 60.27 24.77 -7.57
C VAL A 174 59.62 24.86 -8.98
N ALA A 175 58.55 25.64 -9.14
CA ALA A 175 58.38 26.57 -10.28
C ALA A 175 57.34 27.64 -9.89
N ALA A 176 57.82 28.73 -9.30
CA ALA A 176 57.14 30.02 -9.21
C ALA A 176 57.05 30.66 -10.60
N ALA A 177 56.18 31.60 -10.96
CA ALA A 177 54.91 32.10 -10.45
C ALA A 177 54.39 33.02 -11.58
N ASP A 178 53.08 33.06 -11.82
CA ASP A 178 52.41 34.22 -12.44
C ASP A 178 51.10 34.45 -11.68
N PRO A 179 50.94 35.58 -10.94
CA PRO A 179 49.76 35.85 -10.15
C PRO A 179 48.87 36.86 -10.88
N ASP A 180 48.14 36.42 -11.91
CA ASP A 180 46.99 37.20 -12.39
C ASP A 180 46.03 36.37 -13.25
N GLN A 181 45.21 35.55 -12.60
CA GLN A 181 43.93 35.12 -13.19
C GLN A 181 42.96 34.66 -12.11
N LEU A 182 42.21 35.63 -11.59
CA LEU A 182 40.96 35.41 -10.87
C LEU A 182 39.83 35.19 -11.88
N ALA A 183 39.38 33.94 -12.06
CA ALA A 183 37.97 33.64 -12.34
C ALA A 183 37.67 32.13 -12.15
N PRO A 184 36.49 31.78 -11.60
CA PRO A 184 36.20 30.47 -11.03
C PRO A 184 35.69 29.46 -12.07
N LEU A 185 36.23 28.23 -12.02
CA LEU A 185 35.61 27.08 -12.69
C LEU A 185 34.48 26.55 -11.81
N ALA A 186 33.27 27.03 -12.11
CA ALA A 186 32.04 26.46 -11.61
C ALA A 186 31.93 25.01 -12.11
N VAL A 187 31.89 24.07 -11.15
CA VAL A 187 31.58 22.66 -11.40
C VAL A 187 30.13 22.58 -11.85
N SER A 188 29.93 22.38 -13.16
CA SER A 188 28.64 22.07 -13.76
C SER A 188 28.24 20.65 -13.34
N THR A 189 27.44 20.55 -12.29
CA THR A 189 26.62 19.35 -12.01
C THR A 189 25.55 19.25 -13.08
N ALA A 190 25.79 18.41 -14.08
CA ALA A 190 24.76 17.92 -14.99
C ALA A 190 23.83 16.96 -14.22
N GLU A 191 22.84 17.53 -13.54
CA GLU A 191 21.68 16.79 -13.05
C GLU A 191 20.69 16.68 -14.21
N SER A 192 20.56 15.48 -14.76
CA SER A 192 19.58 15.18 -15.81
C SER A 192 18.18 15.14 -15.17
N PRO A 193 17.22 15.98 -15.58
CA PRO A 193 15.86 15.90 -15.08
C PRO A 193 15.14 14.75 -15.80
N ILE A 194 14.71 13.74 -15.05
CA ILE A 194 13.73 12.77 -15.55
C ILE A 194 12.38 13.50 -15.58
N ALA A 195 11.91 13.78 -16.80
CA ALA A 195 10.62 14.36 -17.06
C ALA A 195 9.50 13.41 -16.63
N VAL A 196 8.60 13.91 -15.79
CA VAL A 196 7.29 13.33 -15.50
C VAL A 196 6.36 13.72 -16.66
N PRO A 197 5.72 12.79 -17.39
CA PRO A 197 4.63 13.14 -18.27
C PRO A 197 3.35 13.26 -17.42
N ASP A 198 2.86 14.48 -17.27
CA ASP A 198 1.46 14.73 -16.87
C ASP A 198 0.53 14.65 -18.11
N PRO A 199 -0.77 14.35 -17.91
CA PRO A 199 -1.71 13.99 -18.97
C PRO A 199 -2.38 15.21 -19.60
N GLU A 200 -2.57 15.16 -20.92
CA GLU A 200 -3.31 16.18 -21.65
C GLU A 200 -4.82 15.85 -21.70
N PRO A 201 -5.72 16.81 -21.37
CA PRO A 201 -7.16 16.60 -21.35
C PRO A 201 -7.87 17.02 -22.64
N ALA A 202 -8.89 16.21 -22.98
CA ALA A 202 -10.22 16.58 -23.50
C ALA A 202 -10.39 17.21 -24.91
N ALA A 203 -11.14 16.50 -25.77
CA ALA A 203 -12.51 16.86 -26.20
C ALA A 203 -12.98 15.84 -27.27
N VAL A 204 -13.99 14.98 -27.01
CA VAL A 204 -15.44 15.17 -27.25
C VAL A 204 -15.71 15.47 -28.75
N VAL A 205 -16.51 14.66 -29.46
CA VAL A 205 -17.91 14.97 -29.78
C VAL A 205 -18.67 13.73 -30.33
N GLU A 206 -19.80 13.46 -29.67
CA GLU A 206 -21.13 13.02 -30.15
C GLU A 206 -21.40 11.67 -30.85
N GLN A 207 -22.12 10.81 -30.10
CA GLN A 207 -23.28 9.99 -30.52
C GLN A 207 -24.37 10.86 -31.18
N PRO A 208 -25.32 10.34 -32.02
CA PRO A 208 -26.18 9.21 -31.64
C PRO A 208 -26.75 8.33 -32.79
N ALA A 209 -27.18 7.10 -32.48
CA ALA A 209 -28.50 6.57 -32.85
C ALA A 209 -28.65 5.08 -32.47
N VAL A 210 -29.78 4.78 -31.85
CA VAL A 210 -30.28 3.44 -31.49
C VAL A 210 -31.17 2.94 -32.61
N VAL A 211 -31.05 1.66 -33.00
CA VAL A 211 -32.19 0.79 -33.35
C VAL A 211 -31.80 -0.69 -33.21
N PRO A 212 -32.70 -1.56 -32.72
CA PRO A 212 -32.43 -2.97 -32.43
C PRO A 212 -32.76 -3.88 -33.62
N SER A 213 -31.98 -4.95 -33.86
CA SER A 213 -32.44 -6.04 -34.75
C SER A 213 -31.80 -7.39 -34.44
N VAL A 214 -32.68 -8.27 -33.97
CA VAL A 214 -32.83 -9.74 -34.02
C VAL A 214 -31.75 -10.60 -34.70
N ALA A 215 -31.49 -11.74 -34.05
CA ALA A 215 -30.64 -12.86 -34.44
C ALA A 215 -30.95 -13.49 -35.82
N VAL A 216 -29.89 -13.87 -36.55
CA VAL A 216 -29.92 -14.91 -37.60
C VAL A 216 -28.59 -15.68 -37.63
N ASN A 217 -28.68 -17.01 -37.71
CA ASN A 217 -27.62 -18.02 -37.75
C ASN A 217 -26.69 -17.96 -39.00
N ARG A 218 -25.46 -18.50 -38.81
CA ARG A 218 -24.50 -19.13 -39.78
C ARG A 218 -23.28 -18.27 -40.19
N PRO A 219 -22.12 -18.84 -40.58
CA PRO A 219 -21.29 -19.92 -40.01
C PRO A 219 -19.92 -19.40 -39.49
N THR A 220 -19.22 -20.24 -38.72
CA THR A 220 -17.86 -20.02 -38.15
C THR A 220 -16.80 -19.58 -39.18
N PRO A 221 -16.03 -18.50 -38.92
CA PRO A 221 -14.70 -18.33 -39.47
C PRO A 221 -13.70 -19.13 -38.63
N VAL A 222 -12.90 -19.96 -39.29
CA VAL A 222 -11.80 -20.73 -38.71
C VAL A 222 -10.84 -19.77 -38.01
N ALA A 223 -10.80 -19.84 -36.68
CA ALA A 223 -9.85 -19.10 -35.88
C ALA A 223 -8.43 -19.60 -36.18
N THR A 224 -7.54 -18.67 -36.53
CA THR A 224 -6.10 -18.86 -36.48
C THR A 224 -5.74 -19.44 -35.11
N PRO A 225 -5.02 -20.58 -35.02
CA PRO A 225 -4.67 -21.16 -33.73
C PRO A 225 -3.83 -20.14 -32.94
N PRO A 226 -4.19 -19.83 -31.68
CA PRO A 226 -3.36 -19.00 -30.81
C PRO A 226 -1.98 -19.64 -30.65
N PRO A 227 -0.91 -18.83 -30.46
CA PRO A 227 0.45 -19.34 -30.37
C PRO A 227 0.52 -20.46 -29.33
N ALA A 228 0.98 -21.64 -29.76
CA ALA A 228 1.21 -22.77 -28.88
C ALA A 228 2.16 -22.33 -27.76
N VAL A 229 1.62 -22.19 -26.56
CA VAL A 229 2.41 -21.85 -25.37
C VAL A 229 3.27 -23.06 -25.06
N SER A 230 4.52 -23.04 -25.54
CA SER A 230 5.52 -24.06 -25.23
C SER A 230 5.81 -23.99 -23.74
N GLY A 231 5.31 -24.96 -22.99
CA GLY A 231 5.50 -25.04 -21.55
C GLY A 231 5.33 -26.47 -21.04
N ARG A 232 5.99 -26.78 -19.92
CA ARG A 232 5.92 -28.11 -19.31
C ARG A 232 4.53 -28.30 -18.71
N ARG A 233 3.86 -29.39 -19.06
CA ARG A 233 2.57 -29.74 -18.46
C ARG A 233 2.76 -30.26 -17.04
N TYR A 234 1.96 -29.77 -16.11
CA TYR A 234 1.96 -30.17 -14.70
C TYR A 234 0.54 -30.45 -14.22
N VAL A 235 0.36 -31.56 -13.52
CA VAL A 235 -0.92 -31.91 -12.89
C VAL A 235 -0.87 -31.46 -11.44
N VAL A 236 -1.80 -30.57 -11.07
CA VAL A 236 -1.88 -29.97 -9.74
C VAL A 236 -2.14 -31.05 -8.70
N ALA A 237 -1.26 -31.17 -7.71
CA ALA A 237 -1.46 -32.09 -6.59
C ALA A 237 -2.33 -31.46 -5.49
N LYS A 238 -2.87 -32.30 -4.60
CA LYS A 238 -3.64 -31.82 -3.44
C LYS A 238 -2.73 -30.99 -2.52
N GLY A 239 -3.08 -29.72 -2.33
CA GLY A 239 -2.31 -28.78 -1.50
C GLY A 239 -1.33 -27.89 -2.27
N ASP A 240 -1.23 -28.04 -3.59
CA ASP A 240 -0.44 -27.12 -4.41
C ASP A 240 -1.04 -25.71 -4.44
N SER A 241 -0.16 -24.72 -4.52
CA SER A 241 -0.51 -23.33 -4.87
C SER A 241 0.29 -22.91 -6.09
N LEU A 242 -0.19 -21.92 -6.85
CA LEU A 242 0.58 -21.37 -7.98
C LEU A 242 1.97 -20.89 -7.57
N TYR A 243 2.09 -20.39 -6.34
CA TYR A 243 3.38 -19.99 -5.77
C TYR A 243 4.30 -21.20 -5.54
N ALA A 244 3.80 -22.28 -4.94
CA ALA A 244 4.59 -23.50 -4.73
C ALA A 244 5.00 -24.16 -6.07
N ILE A 245 4.08 -24.20 -7.04
CA ILE A 245 4.36 -24.70 -8.39
C ILE A 245 5.43 -23.83 -9.06
N ALA A 246 5.30 -22.50 -9.00
CA ALA A 246 6.32 -21.59 -9.53
C ALA A 246 7.69 -21.82 -8.88
N LYS A 247 7.76 -21.93 -7.55
CA LYS A 247 9.03 -22.20 -6.84
C LYS A 247 9.66 -23.50 -7.30
N ARG A 248 8.87 -24.56 -7.46
CA ARG A 248 9.34 -25.89 -7.86
C ARG A 248 9.88 -25.92 -9.28
N HIS A 249 9.25 -25.19 -10.21
CA HIS A 249 9.58 -25.26 -11.64
C HIS A 249 10.54 -24.16 -12.11
N TYR A 250 10.51 -22.98 -11.49
CA TYR A 250 11.42 -21.87 -11.82
C TYR A 250 12.55 -21.68 -10.79
N GLY A 251 12.58 -22.47 -9.72
CA GLY A 251 13.50 -22.30 -8.58
C GLY A 251 13.18 -21.10 -7.68
N THR A 252 12.41 -20.13 -8.18
CA THR A 252 11.97 -18.94 -7.46
C THR A 252 10.47 -18.74 -7.62
N ALA A 253 9.82 -18.22 -6.59
CA ALA A 253 8.43 -17.84 -6.64
C ALA A 253 8.30 -16.34 -6.39
N ASN A 254 7.99 -15.61 -7.44
CA ASN A 254 7.66 -14.20 -7.38
C ASN A 254 6.35 -13.95 -8.15
N ASN A 255 5.78 -12.76 -7.97
CA ASN A 255 4.51 -12.40 -8.61
C ASN A 255 4.58 -12.53 -10.15
N ALA A 256 5.72 -12.23 -10.76
CA ALA A 256 5.90 -12.36 -12.21
C ALA A 256 5.74 -13.82 -12.70
N ARG A 257 6.35 -14.79 -12.01
CA ARG A 257 6.23 -16.22 -12.36
C ARG A 257 4.82 -16.76 -12.11
N VAL A 258 4.18 -16.35 -11.02
CA VAL A 258 2.78 -16.72 -10.74
C VAL A 258 1.84 -16.18 -11.82
N GLN A 259 2.04 -14.92 -12.23
CA GLN A 259 1.28 -14.31 -13.32
C GLN A 259 1.55 -14.98 -14.67
N ALA A 260 2.79 -15.41 -14.94
CA ALA A 260 3.12 -16.15 -16.16
C ALA A 260 2.35 -17.47 -16.25
N ILE A 261 2.28 -18.25 -15.16
CA ILE A 261 1.47 -19.48 -15.10
C ILE A 261 -0.02 -19.15 -15.28
N LEU A 262 -0.55 -18.12 -14.63
CA LEU A 262 -1.95 -17.72 -14.80
C LEU A 262 -2.28 -17.34 -16.24
N ASN A 263 -1.43 -16.52 -16.86
CA ASN A 263 -1.65 -16.02 -18.21
C ASN A 263 -1.56 -17.15 -19.25
N ALA A 264 -0.64 -18.11 -19.07
CA ALA A 264 -0.55 -19.28 -19.91
C ALA A 264 -1.76 -20.23 -19.80
N ASN A 265 -2.53 -20.14 -18.70
CA ASN A 265 -3.61 -21.07 -18.38
C ASN A 265 -4.99 -20.41 -18.27
N ARG A 266 -5.19 -19.19 -18.78
CA ARG A 266 -6.46 -18.44 -18.61
C ARG A 266 -7.71 -19.20 -19.05
N ALA A 267 -7.58 -20.10 -20.01
CA ALA A 267 -8.68 -20.93 -20.50
C ALA A 267 -9.20 -21.93 -19.45
N VAL A 268 -8.31 -22.45 -18.59
CA VAL A 268 -8.66 -23.44 -17.55
C VAL A 268 -8.62 -22.86 -16.14
N LEU A 269 -7.88 -21.77 -15.94
CA LEU A 269 -7.64 -21.13 -14.66
C LEU A 269 -7.87 -19.61 -14.77
N PRO A 270 -9.12 -19.14 -14.57
CA PRO A 270 -9.47 -17.73 -14.75
C PRO A 270 -8.81 -16.81 -13.71
N ASN A 271 -8.59 -17.31 -12.49
CA ASN A 271 -7.93 -16.61 -11.39
C ASN A 271 -7.16 -17.58 -10.49
N ALA A 272 -6.32 -17.05 -9.59
CA ALA A 272 -5.48 -17.84 -8.70
C ALA A 272 -6.26 -18.73 -7.71
N GLY A 273 -7.47 -18.32 -7.33
CA GLY A 273 -8.33 -19.05 -6.38
C GLY A 273 -9.07 -20.24 -7.01
N ALA A 274 -9.14 -20.33 -8.34
CA ALA A 274 -9.79 -21.41 -9.06
C ALA A 274 -8.90 -22.66 -9.22
N LEU A 275 -7.71 -22.67 -8.60
CA LEU A 275 -6.78 -23.79 -8.67
C LEU A 275 -7.34 -25.01 -7.91
N GLN A 276 -7.50 -26.14 -8.59
CA GLN A 276 -8.00 -27.39 -8.01
C GLN A 276 -7.03 -28.55 -8.29
N PRO A 277 -6.94 -29.52 -7.35
CA PRO A 277 -6.18 -30.74 -7.59
C PRO A 277 -6.69 -31.50 -8.82
N GLY A 278 -5.77 -32.04 -9.61
CA GLY A 278 -6.07 -32.75 -10.85
C GLY A 278 -6.12 -31.86 -12.10
N MET A 279 -6.12 -30.52 -11.96
CA MET A 279 -6.04 -29.62 -13.10
C MET A 279 -4.69 -29.76 -13.80
N THR A 280 -4.67 -29.70 -15.13
CA THR A 280 -3.43 -29.68 -15.92
C THR A 280 -3.10 -28.23 -16.28
N LEU A 281 -1.94 -27.75 -15.84
CA LEU A 281 -1.42 -26.43 -16.14
C LEU A 281 -0.21 -26.52 -17.07
N ILE A 282 -0.07 -25.52 -17.94
CA ILE A 282 1.11 -25.23 -18.74
C ILE A 282 2.03 -24.32 -17.92
N ILE A 283 3.28 -24.73 -17.72
CA ILE A 283 4.31 -23.93 -17.05
C ILE A 283 5.26 -23.41 -18.14
N PRO A 284 5.22 -22.10 -18.47
CA PRO A 284 6.09 -21.48 -19.48
C PRO A 284 7.59 -21.60 -19.19
#